data_AF-A0A7X1GYD5-F1
#
_entry.id   AF-A0A7X1GYD5-F1
#
_cell.length_a   1.000
_cell.length_b   1.000
_cell.length_c   1.000
_cell.angle_alpha   90.00
_cell.angle_beta   90.00
_cell.angle_gamma   90.00
#
_symmetry.space_group_name_H-M   'P 1'
#
loop_
_entity.id
_entity.type
_entity.pdbx_description
1 polymer ?
#
loop_
_entity_poly.entity_id
_entity_poly.type
_entity_poly.pdbx_seq_one_letter_code
_entity_poly.pdbx_strand_id
1 'polypeptide(L)'
;MELYDLISKFKHLAYSQKKYHVDRQGEYAQLVFDNAHMDDWLTCVGELLGAPIKTEAQPVTDDIVQLTEDFGEIFDHQTLFYREIDTHRIMAMFWPWKDQPSTTLKIMILTKG
;
A
#
# COMPACT_ATOMS: atom_id res chain seq x y z
N MET A 1 -1.29 11.54 -11.20
CA MET A 1 -0.11 10.67 -10.98
C MET A 1 -0.60 9.26 -11.19
N GLU A 2 -0.03 8.55 -12.16
CA GLU A 2 -0.48 7.20 -12.50
C GLU A 2 0.19 6.17 -11.58
N LEU A 3 -0.47 5.03 -11.35
CA LEU A 3 0.08 3.95 -10.53
C LEU A 3 1.33 3.34 -11.17
N TYR A 4 1.39 3.34 -12.50
CA TYR A 4 2.60 2.95 -13.23
C TYR A 4 3.81 3.79 -12.81
N ASP A 5 3.68 5.11 -12.73
CA ASP A 5 4.77 6.02 -12.36
C ASP A 5 5.22 5.76 -10.93
N LEU A 6 4.27 5.53 -10.02
CA LEU A 6 4.56 5.22 -8.63
C LEU A 6 5.27 3.87 -8.48
N ILE A 7 4.80 2.81 -9.14
CA ILE A 7 5.49 1.50 -9.12
C ILE A 7 6.85 1.59 -9.82
N SER A 8 7.00 2.47 -10.82
CA SER A 8 8.28 2.64 -11.50
C SER A 8 9.38 3.10 -10.55
N LYS A 9 9.03 3.87 -9.51
CA LYS A 9 9.97 4.28 -8.46
C LYS A 9 10.45 3.09 -7.63
N PHE A 10 9.65 2.04 -7.51
CA PHE A 10 9.98 0.82 -6.77
C PHE A 10 10.66 -0.26 -7.62
N LYS A 11 10.97 -0.02 -8.90
CA LYS A 11 11.59 -1.03 -9.80
C LYS A 11 12.95 -1.54 -9.31
N HIS A 12 13.64 -0.76 -8.47
CA HIS A 12 14.91 -1.14 -7.88
C HIS A 12 14.77 -2.08 -6.68
N LEU A 13 13.55 -2.20 -6.11
CA LEU A 13 13.26 -3.09 -5.01
C LEU A 13 12.88 -4.46 -5.57
N ALA A 14 13.50 -5.52 -5.04
CA ALA A 14 13.21 -6.88 -5.46
C ALA A 14 11.79 -7.28 -5.03
N TYR A 15 10.97 -7.71 -5.98
CA TYR A 15 9.66 -8.32 -5.72
C TYR A 15 9.50 -9.60 -6.55
N SER A 16 8.92 -10.63 -5.95
CA SER A 16 8.76 -11.97 -6.52
C SER A 16 7.48 -12.11 -7.36
N GLN A 17 6.45 -11.32 -7.05
CA GLN A 17 5.19 -11.32 -7.79
C GLN A 17 4.62 -9.92 -7.95
N LYS A 18 3.96 -9.68 -9.09
CA LYS A 18 3.24 -8.45 -9.38
C LYS A 18 1.91 -8.76 -10.05
N LYS A 19 0.82 -8.20 -9.50
CA LYS A 19 -0.50 -8.15 -10.13
C LYS A 19 -0.88 -6.69 -10.33
N TYR A 20 -1.49 -6.38 -11.46
CA TYR A 20 -1.96 -5.05 -11.81
C TYR A 20 -3.41 -5.12 -12.26
N HIS A 21 -4.21 -4.14 -11.87
CA HIS A 21 -5.60 -4.05 -12.25
C HIS A 21 -5.99 -2.58 -12.36
N VAL A 22 -6.77 -2.27 -13.38
CA VAL A 22 -7.30 -0.92 -13.62
C VAL A 22 -8.76 -1.07 -13.99
N ASP A 23 -9.60 -0.31 -13.32
CA ASP A 23 -11.00 -0.18 -13.64
C ASP A 23 -11.41 1.30 -13.69
N ARG A 24 -12.72 1.57 -13.75
CA ARG A 24 -13.25 2.94 -13.82
C ARG A 24 -13.11 3.71 -12.50
N GLN A 25 -12.89 3.03 -11.39
CA GLN A 25 -12.83 3.59 -10.03
C GLN A 25 -11.38 3.85 -9.60
N GLY A 26 -10.40 3.17 -10.22
CA GLY A 26 -9.00 3.50 -10.07
C GLY A 26 -8.05 2.41 -10.54
N GLU A 27 -6.81 2.52 -10.08
CA GLU A 27 -5.72 1.60 -10.38
C GLU A 27 -5.26 0.92 -9.10
N TYR A 28 -5.00 -0.39 -9.15
CA TYR A 28 -4.34 -1.09 -8.07
C TYR A 28 -3.24 -2.04 -8.52
N ALA A 29 -2.26 -2.24 -7.65
CA ALA A 29 -1.21 -3.22 -7.81
C ALA A 29 -0.99 -3.97 -6.51
N GLN A 30 -0.64 -5.25 -6.64
CA GLN A 30 -0.17 -6.07 -5.54
C GLN A 30 1.23 -6.55 -5.88
N LEU A 31 2.16 -6.27 -4.97
CA LEU A 31 3.54 -6.71 -5.04
C LEU A 31 3.79 -7.66 -3.87
N VAL A 32 4.56 -8.72 -4.10
CA VAL A 32 5.04 -9.60 -3.03
C VAL A 32 6.55 -9.53 -2.99
N PHE A 33 7.14 -9.28 -1.83
CA PHE A 33 8.58 -9.15 -1.66
C PHE A 33 9.03 -9.82 -0.35
N ASP A 34 10.34 -10.08 -0.22
CA ASP A 34 10.93 -10.70 0.96
C ASP A 34 11.05 -9.68 2.11
N ASN A 35 10.72 -10.08 3.34
CA ASN A 35 10.76 -9.22 4.52
C ASN A 35 12.16 -8.62 4.77
N ALA A 36 13.24 -9.20 4.26
CA ALA A 36 14.58 -8.62 4.30
C ALA A 36 14.68 -7.22 3.68
N HIS A 37 13.74 -6.84 2.80
CA HIS A 37 13.66 -5.53 2.17
C HIS A 37 12.59 -4.61 2.79
N MET A 38 11.97 -5.00 3.90
CA MET A 38 10.86 -4.25 4.51
C MET A 38 11.22 -2.79 4.78
N ASP A 39 12.38 -2.53 5.39
CA ASP A 39 12.79 -1.17 5.76
C ASP A 39 13.00 -0.29 4.53
N ASP A 40 13.55 -0.84 3.44
CA ASP A 40 13.72 -0.12 2.16
C ASP A 40 12.36 0.26 1.57
N TRP A 41 11.39 -0.67 1.62
CA TRP A 41 10.04 -0.43 1.14
C TRP A 41 9.30 0.61 1.98
N LEU A 42 9.35 0.49 3.31
CA LEU A 42 8.73 1.45 4.23
C LEU A 42 9.32 2.85 4.05
N THR A 43 10.64 2.94 3.86
CA THR A 43 11.33 4.21 3.59
C THR A 43 10.85 4.81 2.26
N CYS A 44 10.88 4.03 1.17
CA CYS A 44 10.51 4.54 -0.14
C CYS A 44 9.03 4.94 -0.23
N VAL A 45 8.14 4.14 0.37
CA VAL A 45 6.71 4.50 0.47
C VAL A 45 6.52 5.71 1.39
N GLY A 46 7.26 5.79 2.50
CA GLY A 46 7.20 6.90 3.43
C GLY A 46 7.65 8.23 2.85
N GLU A 47 8.67 8.24 1.99
CA GLU A 47 9.08 9.44 1.24
C GLU A 47 7.97 9.95 0.31
N LEU A 48 7.16 9.05 -0.24
CA LEU A 48 6.08 9.39 -1.16
C LEU A 48 4.78 9.78 -0.43
N LEU A 49 4.37 9.01 0.56
CA LEU A 49 3.07 9.11 1.21
C LEU A 49 3.12 9.77 2.60
N GLY A 50 4.32 9.99 3.15
CA GLY A 50 4.51 10.49 4.50
C GLY A 50 4.55 9.37 5.53
N ALA A 51 4.29 9.70 6.80
CA ALA A 51 4.29 8.72 7.88
C ALA A 51 3.10 7.74 7.74
N PRO A 52 3.23 6.50 8.23
CA PRO A 52 2.12 5.57 8.26
C PRO A 52 1.00 6.09 9.17
N ILE A 53 -0.24 5.95 8.72
CA ILE A 53 -1.44 6.27 9.50
C ILE A 53 -1.77 5.16 10.50
N LYS A 54 -1.25 3.95 10.26
CA LYS A 54 -1.36 2.77 11.12
C LYS A 54 -0.11 1.91 10.95
N THR A 55 0.40 1.38 12.04
CA THR A 55 1.46 0.36 12.04
C THR A 55 0.91 -1.01 12.44
N GLU A 56 1.68 -2.06 12.22
CA GLU A 56 1.32 -3.43 12.61
C GLU A 56 1.01 -3.61 14.11
N ALA A 57 1.57 -2.75 14.97
CA ALA A 57 1.40 -2.80 16.42
C ALA A 57 0.13 -2.07 16.89
N GLN A 58 -0.50 -1.29 16.01
CA GLN A 58 -1.71 -0.54 16.33
C GLN A 58 -2.96 -1.32 15.91
N PRO A 59 -4.02 -1.33 16.73
CA PRO A 59 -5.28 -1.95 16.35
C PRO A 59 -5.92 -1.23 15.17
N VAL A 60 -6.79 -1.92 14.44
CA VAL A 60 -7.71 -1.27 13.51
C VAL A 60 -8.73 -0.45 14.31
N THR A 61 -8.91 0.82 13.94
CA THR A 61 -9.95 1.71 14.51
C THR A 61 -11.08 1.92 13.50
N ASP A 62 -12.26 2.34 13.96
CA ASP A 62 -13.42 2.63 13.10
C ASP A 62 -13.09 3.66 12.01
N ASP A 63 -12.31 4.70 12.35
CA ASP A 63 -11.87 5.72 11.38
C ASP A 63 -11.03 5.10 10.25
N ILE A 64 -10.17 4.14 10.59
CA ILE A 64 -9.34 3.44 9.61
C ILE A 64 -10.21 2.50 8.77
N VAL A 65 -11.16 1.79 9.39
CA VAL A 65 -12.12 0.96 8.65
C VAL A 65 -12.83 1.81 7.59
N GLN A 66 -13.43 2.93 8.01
CA GLN A 66 -14.15 3.84 7.13
C GLN A 66 -13.24 4.39 6.01
N LEU A 67 -11.99 4.72 6.32
CA LEU A 67 -11.02 5.17 5.32
C LEU A 67 -10.70 4.07 4.29
N THR A 68 -10.63 2.81 4.75
CA THR A 68 -10.28 1.67 3.90
C THR A 68 -11.46 1.04 3.16
N GLU A 69 -12.72 1.38 3.47
CA GLU A 69 -13.92 0.80 2.82
C GLU A 69 -13.83 0.85 1.28
N ASP A 70 -13.43 1.98 0.72
CA ASP A 70 -13.27 2.18 -0.73
C ASP A 70 -12.12 1.36 -1.34
N PHE A 71 -11.24 0.84 -0.50
CA PHE A 71 -10.00 0.18 -0.87
C PHE A 71 -9.98 -1.34 -0.55
N GLY A 72 -10.96 -1.80 0.23
CA GLY A 72 -11.13 -3.19 0.66
C GLY A 72 -10.81 -3.44 2.13
N GLU A 73 -10.82 -4.72 2.52
CA GLU A 73 -10.67 -5.13 3.94
C GLU A 73 -9.28 -4.81 4.52
N ILE A 74 -9.28 -4.47 5.82
CA ILE A 74 -8.12 -4.20 6.64
C ILE A 74 -8.00 -5.21 7.79
N PHE A 75 -6.78 -5.56 8.18
CA PHE A 75 -6.48 -6.47 9.28
C PHE A 75 -5.51 -5.86 10.32
N ASP A 76 -5.52 -6.38 11.55
CA ASP A 76 -4.76 -5.83 12.68
C ASP A 76 -3.24 -5.78 12.46
N HIS A 77 -2.67 -6.71 11.69
CA HIS A 77 -1.21 -6.81 11.48
C HIS A 77 -0.72 -6.14 10.20
N GLN A 78 -1.37 -5.04 9.81
CA GLN A 78 -1.01 -4.29 8.61
C GLN A 78 -0.45 -2.92 8.94
N THR A 79 0.53 -2.49 8.14
CA THR A 79 1.02 -1.11 8.14
C THR A 79 0.40 -0.38 6.96
N LEU A 80 -0.21 0.78 7.22
CA LEU A 80 -0.96 1.57 6.25
C LEU A 80 -0.36 2.95 6.09
N PHE A 81 -0.25 3.35 4.83
CA PHE A 81 0.06 4.71 4.41
C PHE A 81 -1.11 5.23 3.59
N TYR A 82 -1.50 6.46 3.86
CA TYR A 82 -2.55 7.13 3.12
C TYR A 82 -2.11 8.56 2.81
N ARG A 83 -2.33 9.00 1.58
CA ARG A 83 -2.12 10.38 1.19
C ARG A 83 -3.09 10.79 0.10
N GLU A 84 -3.58 12.01 0.22
CA GLU A 84 -4.31 12.67 -0.86
C GLU A 84 -3.37 13.61 -1.61
N ILE A 85 -3.36 13.51 -2.94
CA ILE A 85 -2.58 14.36 -3.83
C ILE A 85 -3.49 14.81 -4.97
N ASP A 86 -3.77 16.10 -5.04
CA ASP A 86 -4.70 16.71 -6.00
C ASP A 86 -6.08 16.01 -5.97
N THR A 87 -6.47 15.42 -7.10
CA THR A 87 -7.71 14.66 -7.29
C THR A 87 -7.55 13.16 -6.99
N HIS A 88 -6.45 12.72 -6.40
CA HIS A 88 -6.18 11.30 -6.17
C HIS A 88 -6.10 10.99 -4.67
N ARG A 89 -6.66 9.85 -4.29
CA ARG A 89 -6.49 9.22 -2.97
C ARG A 89 -5.61 7.99 -3.15
N ILE A 90 -4.49 7.97 -2.45
CA ILE A 90 -3.47 6.93 -2.61
C ILE A 90 -3.33 6.20 -1.29
N MET A 91 -3.43 4.88 -1.34
CA MET A 91 -3.21 4.02 -0.19
C MET A 91 -2.17 2.95 -0.51
N ALA A 92 -1.25 2.73 0.43
CA ALA A 92 -0.31 1.62 0.42
C ALA A 92 -0.48 0.81 1.70
N MET A 93 -0.72 -0.49 1.53
CA MET A 93 -0.99 -1.44 2.59
C MET A 93 0.06 -2.54 2.57
N PHE A 94 0.85 -2.61 3.62
CA PHE A 94 1.81 -3.66 3.88
C PHE A 94 1.18 -4.75 4.73
N TRP A 95 1.18 -5.96 4.21
CA TRP A 95 0.66 -7.14 4.89
C TRP A 95 1.74 -8.22 4.97
N PRO A 96 2.52 -8.25 6.07
CA PRO A 96 3.46 -9.32 6.36
C PRO A 96 2.71 -10.65 6.54
N TRP A 97 3.23 -11.71 5.93
CA TRP A 97 2.63 -13.04 6.06
C TRP A 97 3.11 -13.66 7.37
N LYS A 98 2.16 -14.19 8.15
CA LYS A 98 2.46 -14.73 9.48
C LYS A 98 3.46 -15.89 9.47
N ASP A 99 3.39 -16.74 8.43
CA ASP A 99 4.11 -18.01 8.37
C ASP A 99 5.21 -18.03 7.30
N GLN A 100 5.48 -16.92 6.61
CA GLN A 100 6.46 -16.84 5.53
C GLN A 100 7.23 -15.52 5.60
N PRO A 101 8.51 -15.48 5.17
CA PRO A 101 9.31 -14.25 5.12
C PRO A 101 8.92 -13.37 3.92
N SER A 102 7.62 -13.23 3.68
CA SER A 102 7.06 -12.50 2.55
C SER A 102 6.08 -11.44 3.05
N THR A 103 6.04 -10.31 2.36
CA THR A 103 5.05 -9.26 2.58
C THR A 103 4.33 -8.97 1.28
N THR A 104 3.00 -8.87 1.34
CA THR A 104 2.20 -8.30 0.27
C THR A 104 2.10 -6.80 0.46
N LEU A 105 2.51 -6.02 -0.53
CA LEU A 105 2.22 -4.61 -0.65
C LEU A 105 1.08 -4.40 -1.65
N LYS A 106 -0.07 -3.93 -1.18
CA LYS A 106 -1.18 -3.50 -2.01
C LYS A 106 -1.14 -1.98 -2.13
N ILE A 107 -1.07 -1.47 -3.35
CA ILE A 107 -1.13 -0.04 -3.62
C ILE A 107 -2.36 0.25 -4.48
N MET A 108 -3.11 1.27 -4.11
CA MET A 108 -4.31 1.71 -4.81
C MET A 108 -4.29 3.22 -5.01
N ILE A 109 -4.71 3.65 -6.19
CA ILE A 109 -4.92 5.04 -6.54
C ILE A 109 -6.37 5.17 -7.02
N LEU A 110 -7.18 5.91 -6.26
CA LEU A 110 -8.57 6.20 -6.61
C LEU A 110 -8.69 7.67 -7.01
N THR A 111 -9.44 7.95 -8.07
CA THR A 111 -9.74 9.32 -8.48
C THR A 111 -10.93 9.84 -7.68
N LYS A 112 -10.84 11.06 -7.14
CA LYS A 112 -11.97 11.77 -6.55
C LYS A 112 -12.96 12.10 -7.67
N GLY A 113 -14.17 11.54 -7.57
CA GLY A 113 -15.29 11.81 -8.49
C GLY A 113 -15.77 13.25 -8.42
#